data_AF-A0A2E5EH21-F1
#
_entry.id   AF-A0A2E5EH21-F1
#
_cell.length_a   1.000
_cell.length_b   1.000
_cell.length_c   1.000
_cell.angle_alpha   90.00
_cell.angle_beta   90.00
_cell.angle_gamma   90.00
#
_symmetry.space_group_name_H-M   'P 1'
#
loop_
_entity.id
_entity.type
_entity.pdbx_description
1 polymer ?
#
loop_
_entity_poly.entity_id
_entity_poly.type
_entity_poly.pdbx_seq_one_letter_code
_entity_poly.pdbx_strand_id
1 'polypeptide(L)'
;MDAHLHMESMRMIRRVTADGRLTTDEIWDLAHFFNENREARETWPGNMLWPTLHSAFDDQKIDDEEMATLGSMLSDILMEANGQEDLGLPLTSGSRTGNGIATRRLSGHFFNDSNSSQ
;
A
#
# COMPACT_ATOMS: atom_id res chain seq x y z
N MET A 1 13.93 3.95 3.56
CA MET A 1 12.75 3.29 4.15
C MET A 1 12.96 3.26 5.64
N ASP A 2 12.21 4.06 6.38
CA ASP A 2 12.25 4.03 7.85
C ASP A 2 11.57 2.76 8.34
N ALA A 3 12.38 1.70 8.47
CA ALA A 3 11.96 0.41 9.01
C ALA A 3 11.25 0.55 10.37
N HIS A 4 11.56 1.61 11.12
CA HIS A 4 10.91 1.96 12.38
C HIS A 4 9.42 2.28 12.21
N LEU A 5 9.03 3.07 11.20
CA LEU A 5 7.62 3.43 10.94
C LEU A 5 6.80 2.22 10.49
N HIS A 6 7.41 1.36 9.67
CA HIS A 6 6.79 0.11 9.25
C HIS A 6 6.54 -0.83 10.44
N MET A 7 7.56 -1.07 11.26
CA MET A 7 7.44 -1.92 12.45
C MET A 7 6.39 -1.39 13.44
N GLU A 8 6.33 -0.07 13.63
CA GLU A 8 5.38 0.52 14.58
C GLU A 8 3.94 0.47 14.05
N SER A 9 3.74 0.73 12.76
CA SER A 9 2.42 0.56 12.10
C SER A 9 1.93 -0.89 12.25
N MET A 10 2.82 -1.86 12.00
CA MET A 10 2.50 -3.28 12.15
C MET A 10 2.21 -3.68 13.59
N ARG A 11 2.92 -3.10 14.57
CA ARG A 11 2.64 -3.32 15.99
C ARG A 11 1.26 -2.82 16.37
N MET A 12 0.87 -1.62 15.91
CA MET A 12 -0.45 -1.07 16.18
C MET A 12 -1.54 -1.94 15.56
N ILE A 13 -1.39 -2.30 14.29
CA ILE A 13 -2.35 -3.17 13.58
C ILE A 13 -2.53 -4.50 14.33
N ARG A 14 -1.44 -5.14 14.76
CA ARG A 14 -1.52 -6.37 15.55
C ARG A 14 -2.20 -6.19 16.89
N ARG A 15 -2.07 -5.01 17.52
CA ARG A 15 -2.70 -4.73 18.80
C ARG A 15 -4.20 -4.55 18.65
N VAL A 16 -4.65 -3.80 17.65
CA VAL A 16 -6.08 -3.52 17.40
C VAL A 16 -6.83 -4.73 16.80
N THR A 17 -6.10 -5.71 16.24
CA THR A 17 -6.70 -6.96 15.77
C THR A 17 -6.48 -8.14 16.71
N ALA A 18 -5.75 -7.96 17.82
CA ALA A 18 -5.37 -9.05 18.72
C ALA A 18 -6.58 -9.73 19.38
N ASP A 19 -7.58 -8.94 19.73
CA ASP A 19 -8.82 -9.36 20.37
C ASP A 19 -9.93 -9.68 19.35
N GLY A 20 -9.66 -9.47 18.05
CA GLY A 20 -10.57 -9.77 16.96
C GLY A 20 -11.81 -8.86 16.90
N ARG A 21 -11.81 -7.74 17.63
CA ARG A 21 -12.89 -6.75 17.62
C ARG A 21 -12.31 -5.36 17.41
N LEU A 22 -12.56 -4.80 16.23
CA LEU A 22 -12.18 -3.42 15.97
C LEU A 22 -13.15 -2.49 16.71
N THR A 23 -12.64 -1.68 17.63
CA THR A 23 -13.44 -0.63 18.29
C THR A 23 -13.16 0.73 17.67
N THR A 24 -14.13 1.64 17.78
CA THR A 24 -14.01 3.01 17.27
C THR A 24 -12.79 3.72 17.88
N ASP A 25 -12.54 3.55 19.18
CA ASP A 25 -11.42 4.17 19.90
C ASP A 25 -10.06 3.74 19.32
N GLU A 26 -9.91 2.45 19.00
CA GLU A 26 -8.70 1.89 18.41
C GLU A 26 -8.44 2.38 16.98
N ILE A 27 -9.51 2.55 16.19
CA ILE A 27 -9.41 3.14 14.86
C ILE A 27 -9.00 4.61 14.96
N TRP A 28 -9.52 5.32 15.97
CA TRP A 28 -9.14 6.71 16.24
C TRP A 28 -7.67 6.84 16.61
N ASP A 29 -7.17 5.97 17.50
CA ASP A 29 -5.75 5.90 17.86
C ASP A 29 -4.86 5.59 16.64
N LEU A 30 -5.27 4.61 15.82
CA LEU A 30 -4.52 4.20 14.63
C LEU A 30 -4.42 5.34 13.61
N ALA A 31 -5.53 6.02 13.35
CA ALA A 31 -5.56 7.15 12.43
C ALA A 31 -4.86 8.38 13.00
N HIS A 32 -4.89 8.61 14.31
CA HIS A 32 -4.10 9.65 14.97
C HIS A 32 -2.61 9.42 14.73
N PHE A 33 -2.12 8.19 14.93
CA PHE A 33 -0.73 7.82 14.64
C PHE A 33 -0.34 8.08 13.19
N PHE A 34 -1.17 7.66 12.23
CA PHE A 34 -0.93 7.97 10.82
C PHE A 34 -0.97 9.47 10.55
N ASN A 35 -1.84 10.21 11.24
CA ASN A 35 -1.94 11.65 11.09
C ASN A 35 -0.68 12.37 11.64
N GLU A 36 -0.07 11.88 12.71
CA GLU A 36 1.21 12.41 13.19
C GLU A 36 2.39 12.02 12.29
N ASN A 37 2.32 10.86 11.64
CA ASN A 37 3.41 10.29 10.85
C ASN A 37 3.09 10.25 9.36
N ARG A 38 3.33 11.36 8.64
CA ARG A 38 3.01 11.47 7.21
C ARG A 38 3.72 10.42 6.34
N GLU A 39 4.98 10.08 6.62
CA GLU A 39 5.71 9.03 5.90
C GLU A 39 5.10 7.63 6.09
N ALA A 40 4.49 7.37 7.25
CA ALA A 40 3.82 6.09 7.50
C ALA A 40 2.58 5.92 6.61
N ARG A 41 1.94 7.03 6.20
CA ARG A 41 0.80 7.03 5.23
C ARG A 41 1.24 6.74 3.81
N GLU A 42 2.47 7.07 3.45
CA GLU A 42 2.99 6.88 2.09
C GLU A 42 3.64 5.49 1.91
N THR A 43 3.81 4.75 3.01
CA THR A 43 4.49 3.46 3.04
C THR A 43 3.51 2.35 3.44
N TRP A 44 3.74 1.12 2.97
CA TRP A 44 2.98 -0.04 3.43
C TRP A 44 3.28 -0.32 4.92
N PRO A 45 2.26 -0.55 5.77
CA PRO A 45 0.84 -0.79 5.44
C PRO A 45 -0.07 0.46 5.43
N GLY A 46 0.43 1.63 5.80
CA GLY A 46 -0.38 2.84 5.95
C GLY A 46 -0.94 3.39 4.63
N ASN A 47 -0.27 3.18 3.50
CA ASN A 47 -0.77 3.60 2.19
C ASN A 47 -2.07 2.91 1.74
N MET A 48 -2.34 1.72 2.27
CA MET A 48 -3.58 0.97 2.02
C MET A 48 -4.68 1.39 2.99
N LEU A 49 -4.33 1.66 4.25
CA LEU A 49 -5.28 2.01 5.30
C LEU A 49 -5.72 3.47 5.24
N TRP A 50 -4.81 4.37 4.91
CA TRP A 50 -5.03 5.82 4.94
C TRP A 50 -6.26 6.30 4.14
N PRO A 51 -6.50 5.89 2.88
CA PRO A 51 -7.67 6.37 2.14
C PRO A 51 -9.00 5.97 2.81
N THR A 52 -9.07 4.77 3.37
CA THR A 52 -10.27 4.28 4.08
C THR A 52 -10.45 5.00 5.41
N LEU A 53 -9.36 5.14 6.19
CA LEU A 53 -9.38 5.90 7.43
C LEU A 53 -9.75 7.37 7.19
N HIS A 54 -9.18 8.00 6.17
CA HIS A 54 -9.47 9.38 5.84
C HIS A 54 -10.95 9.59 5.46
N SER A 55 -11.55 8.66 4.72
CA SER A 55 -12.98 8.71 4.38
C SER A 55 -13.86 8.60 5.63
N ALA A 56 -13.58 7.64 6.51
CA ALA A 56 -14.32 7.45 7.75
C ALA A 56 -14.16 8.64 8.73
N PHE A 57 -13.02 9.33 8.68
CA PHE A 57 -12.74 10.53 9.46
C PHE A 57 -13.44 11.78 8.93
N ASP A 58 -13.56 11.91 7.62
CA ASP A 58 -14.21 13.07 6.97
C ASP A 58 -15.69 13.15 7.36
N ASP A 59 -16.37 12.00 7.46
CA ASP A 59 -17.77 11.91 7.88
C ASP A 59 -17.95 11.97 9.42
N GLN A 60 -16.86 12.02 10.20
CA GLN A 60 -16.81 11.98 11.68
C GLN A 60 -17.64 10.85 12.31
N LYS A 61 -18.01 9.85 11.53
CA LYS A 61 -18.94 8.81 11.92
C LYS A 61 -18.49 7.53 11.26
N ILE A 62 -17.90 6.65 12.07
CA ILE A 62 -17.55 5.30 11.63
C ILE A 62 -18.78 4.43 11.79
N ASP A 63 -19.33 3.96 10.68
CA ASP A 63 -20.45 3.01 10.71
C ASP A 63 -19.99 1.55 10.79
N ASP A 64 -20.94 0.64 11.02
CA ASP A 64 -20.64 -0.79 11.16
C ASP A 64 -20.08 -1.41 9.86
N GLU A 65 -20.41 -0.84 8.69
CA GLU A 65 -19.94 -1.30 7.38
C GLU A 65 -18.48 -0.87 7.13
N GLU A 66 -18.14 0.36 7.51
CA GLU A 66 -16.77 0.88 7.51
C GLU A 66 -15.89 0.14 8.51
N MET A 67 -16.38 -0.16 9.71
CA MET A 67 -15.66 -0.99 10.68
C MET A 67 -15.41 -2.41 10.14
N ALA A 68 -16.41 -3.02 9.50
CA ALA A 68 -16.25 -4.33 8.87
C ALA A 68 -15.23 -4.29 7.72
N THR A 69 -15.27 -3.23 6.90
CA THR A 69 -14.33 -3.00 5.80
C THR A 69 -12.90 -2.82 6.31
N LEU A 70 -12.71 -1.98 7.34
CA LEU A 70 -11.42 -1.77 8.00
C LEU A 70 -10.90 -3.06 8.63
N GLY A 71 -11.75 -3.82 9.31
CA GLY A 71 -11.38 -5.12 9.88
C GLY A 71 -10.91 -6.13 8.82
N SER A 72 -11.59 -6.17 7.67
CA SER A 72 -11.16 -6.99 6.53
C SER A 72 -9.82 -6.54 5.97
N MET A 73 -9.63 -5.24 5.74
CA MET A 73 -8.36 -4.70 5.24
C MET A 73 -7.19 -4.97 6.18
N LEU A 74 -7.39 -4.81 7.50
CA LEU A 74 -6.35 -5.11 8.49
C LEU A 74 -5.99 -6.61 8.51
N SER A 75 -6.98 -7.48 8.32
CA SER A 75 -6.77 -8.93 8.21
C SER A 75 -5.99 -9.28 6.95
N ASP A 76 -6.31 -8.65 5.81
CA ASP A 76 -5.60 -8.83 4.55
C ASP A 76 -4.14 -8.37 4.65
N ILE A 77 -3.90 -7.22 5.29
CA ILE A 77 -2.55 -6.70 5.54
C ILE A 77 -1.76 -7.64 6.44
N LEU A 78 -2.36 -8.20 7.50
CA LEU A 78 -1.69 -9.16 8.37
C LEU A 78 -1.37 -10.47 7.66
N MET A 79 -2.28 -10.93 6.80
CA MET A 79 -2.07 -12.10 5.96
C MET A 79 -0.92 -11.86 4.97
N GLU A 80 -0.87 -10.70 4.32
CA GLU A 80 0.21 -10.30 3.43
C GLU A 80 1.54 -10.16 4.19
N ALA A 81 1.53 -9.54 5.38
CA ALA A 81 2.71 -9.42 6.24
C ALA A 81 3.31 -10.77 6.62
N ASN A 82 2.44 -11.73 6.95
CA ASN A 82 2.83 -13.06 7.39
C ASN A 82 3.18 -13.98 6.21
N GLY A 83 2.59 -13.73 5.03
CA GLY A 83 2.90 -14.43 3.78
C GLY A 83 4.15 -13.91 3.07
N GLN A 84 4.64 -12.72 3.41
CA GLN A 84 5.84 -12.11 2.82
C GLN A 84 7.15 -12.84 3.16
N GLU A 85 7.12 -13.91 3.96
CA GLU A 85 8.29 -14.75 4.23
C GLU A 85 8.53 -15.85 3.16
N ASP A 86 7.61 -16.08 2.21
CA ASP A 86 7.70 -17.29 1.35
C ASP A 86 8.00 -17.06 -0.14
N LEU A 87 7.88 -15.84 -0.70
CA LEU A 87 8.15 -15.62 -2.13
C LEU A 87 9.06 -14.41 -2.36
N GLY A 88 10.35 -14.68 -2.53
CA GLY A 88 11.40 -13.71 -2.83
C GLY A 88 11.21 -12.92 -4.14
N LEU A 89 10.24 -12.02 -4.17
CA LEU A 89 10.07 -11.01 -5.23
C LEU A 89 10.38 -9.62 -4.65
N PRO A 90 11.21 -8.82 -5.34
CA PRO A 90 11.51 -7.47 -4.89
C PRO A 90 10.26 -6.61 -4.96
N LEU A 91 9.92 -5.99 -3.83
CA LEU A 91 8.87 -4.98 -3.70
C LEU A 91 9.15 -3.82 -4.67
N THR A 92 8.48 -3.80 -5.82
CA THR A 92 8.39 -2.60 -6.64
C THR A 92 7.13 -1.86 -6.23
N SER A 93 7.30 -0.91 -5.30
CA SER A 93 6.28 0.09 -5.01
C SER A 93 5.86 0.77 -6.30
N GLY A 94 4.55 0.74 -6.57
CA GLY A 94 3.95 1.28 -7.77
C GLY A 94 4.21 2.77 -7.94
N SER A 95 4.74 3.14 -9.11
CA SER A 95 4.52 4.45 -9.72
C SER A 95 3.44 4.29 -10.79
N ARG A 96 2.18 4.36 -10.35
CA ARG A 96 1.03 4.55 -11.25
C ARG A 96 0.67 6.02 -11.26
N THR A 97 1.45 6.84 -11.97
CA THR A 97 1.06 8.19 -12.35
C THR A 97 0.96 8.24 -13.87
N GLY A 98 -0.26 8.40 -14.38
CA GLY A 98 -0.50 8.64 -15.79
C GLY A 98 -0.08 10.04 -16.21
N ASN A 99 0.53 10.15 -17.38
CA ASN A 99 0.48 11.25 -18.36
C ASN A 99 1.48 10.84 -19.46
N GLY A 100 1.12 10.69 -20.72
CA GLY A 100 0.70 11.79 -21.58
C GLY A 100 1.56 11.71 -22.85
N ILE A 101 0.90 11.54 -23.99
CA ILE A 101 1.20 12.18 -25.29
C ILE A 101 2.67 12.35 -25.77
N ALA A 102 3.05 11.58 -26.81
CA ALA A 102 3.83 12.05 -27.98
C ALA A 102 4.02 10.88 -28.97
N THR A 103 3.11 10.64 -29.93
CA THR A 103 3.16 11.06 -31.35
C THR A 103 4.53 11.07 -32.05
N ARG A 104 4.53 10.46 -33.25
CA ARG A 104 5.45 10.64 -34.41
C ARG A 104 6.82 9.97 -34.31
N ARG A 105 7.46 9.44 -35.37
CA ARG A 105 7.17 9.36 -36.83
C ARG A 105 8.20 8.40 -37.46
N LEU A 106 7.77 7.67 -38.49
CA LEU A 106 8.42 7.44 -39.80
C LEU A 106 9.86 6.90 -39.91
N SER A 107 9.94 5.77 -40.63
CA SER A 107 10.76 5.54 -41.84
C SER A 107 12.28 5.34 -41.74
N GLY A 108 12.77 4.31 -42.44
CA GLY A 108 14.17 4.16 -42.88
C GLY A 108 14.75 2.78 -42.53
N HIS A 109 14.66 1.74 -43.36
CA HIS A 109 15.43 1.47 -44.58
C HIS A 109 16.86 0.91 -44.32
N PHE A 110 17.05 -0.36 -44.77
CA PHE A 110 18.27 -1.00 -45.31
C PHE A 110 19.58 -1.10 -44.51
N PHE A 111 20.06 -2.35 -44.35
CA PHE A 111 21.34 -2.96 -44.83
C PHE A 111 21.54 -4.27 -44.03
N ASN A 112 21.41 -5.48 -44.60
CA ASN A 112 22.37 -6.24 -45.40
C ASN A 112 23.82 -6.15 -44.92
N ASP A 113 24.32 -7.19 -44.25
CA ASP A 113 25.64 -7.73 -44.61
C ASP A 113 25.71 -9.23 -44.30
N SER A 114 26.19 -9.95 -45.29
CA SER A 114 26.57 -11.36 -45.28
C SER A 114 27.84 -11.57 -44.45
N ASN A 115 28.06 -12.81 -44.03
CA ASN A 115 29.32 -13.56 -44.21
C ASN A 115 29.87 -14.25 -42.95
N SER A 116 30.28 -15.49 -43.20
CA SER A 116 31.31 -16.28 -42.53
C SER A 116 30.95 -17.00 -41.24
N SER A 117 30.68 -18.30 -41.38
CA SER A 117 31.37 -19.28 -40.56
C SER A 117 31.73 -20.51 -41.40
N GLN A 118 32.96 -20.94 -41.16
CA GLN A 118 33.71 -22.03 -41.79
C GLN A 118 33.09 -23.40 -41.54
#